data_AF-A0A195C3M8-F1
#
_entry.id   AF-A0A195C3M8-F1
#
_cell.length_a   1.000
_cell.length_b   1.000
_cell.length_c   1.000
_cell.angle_alpha   90.00
_cell.angle_beta   90.00
_cell.angle_gamma   90.00
#
_symmetry.space_group_name_H-M   'P 1'
#
loop_
_entity.id
_entity.type
_entity.pdbx_description
1 polymer ?
#
loop_
_entity_poly.entity_id
_entity_poly.type
_entity_poly.pdbx_seq_one_letter_code
_entity_poly.pdbx_strand_id
1 'polypeptide(L)'
;KALTEIFNLSRKIKFKDTDDFSTRFLKAASIIEKNVSLFNSVCEHVDIVTTILEYLTNFGVKFMFDIEFDEEYNKEEIILSVILTIFNICTEHRVQLFLENTIIKNSILNQIQYNFLKNELLNQTNEMILLKDSDLYTVINYLMRMGSSRINRIWVQITIKQKFLLLIKKYFQCKDFHIFKSIIRIFKSTKEFTSHTLYNMNIISIWSEDIVYARYLATILNVCVLISNIIFINMHMDLYGGDILLPYVKVFSKMHEGFKPTFHNNSIRVPNASEINLSHVLNKEFITICNLFYDGEWHKPVRNMYWKCSNMLWANATRDDVKICLNSAIEGFKIWKTWSITNRIDVLSQMITMLNYNSKFSKNISKFSNFTRAWLLYSQNNRLEIIQNRIPRGIIILKEKSEEILFLRLVQILISGNCVIVIADKHSCSLAPYCDIFSTSKIPRGVINFLFNQNTKDLELSLCETDYVNYEKQLFTSNFDKMYMNLTLSKQIVFSLK
;
A
#
# COMPACT_ATOMS: atom_id res chain seq x y z
N LYS A 1 1.65 26.28 31.49
CA LYS A 1 3.05 26.63 31.89
C LYS A 1 4.05 25.63 31.29
N ALA A 2 3.95 24.34 31.63
CA ALA A 2 4.84 23.28 31.12
C ALA A 2 4.94 23.24 29.57
N LEU A 3 3.81 23.28 28.87
CA LEU A 3 3.74 23.30 27.40
C LEU A 3 4.51 24.47 26.75
N THR A 4 4.47 25.66 27.35
CA THR A 4 5.19 26.85 26.86
C THR A 4 6.69 26.70 27.10
N GLU A 5 7.07 26.10 28.23
CA GLU A 5 8.45 25.84 28.60
C GLU A 5 9.10 24.85 27.64
N ILE A 6 8.42 23.73 27.33
CA ILE A 6 8.85 22.75 26.31
C ILE A 6 9.10 23.42 24.97
N PHE A 7 8.16 24.24 24.50
CA PHE A 7 8.32 24.97 23.24
C PHE A 7 9.56 25.88 23.25
N ASN A 8 9.81 26.57 24.37
CA ASN A 8 10.95 27.47 24.51
C ASN A 8 12.31 26.75 24.56
N LEU A 9 12.37 25.47 24.94
CA LEU A 9 13.62 24.70 24.93
C LEU A 9 14.23 24.62 23.53
N SER A 10 13.41 24.54 22.48
CA SER A 10 13.88 24.47 21.09
C SER A 10 14.51 25.77 20.58
N ARG A 11 14.09 26.94 21.09
CA ARG A 11 14.54 28.26 20.61
C ARG A 11 16.01 28.55 20.92
N LYS A 12 16.59 27.85 21.89
CA LYS A 12 17.98 28.04 22.33
C LYS A 12 18.97 27.19 21.54
N ILE A 13 18.51 26.33 20.64
CA ILE A 13 19.33 25.37 19.93
C ILE A 13 19.84 25.99 18.62
N LYS A 14 21.14 25.92 18.40
CA LYS A 14 21.80 26.27 17.13
C LYS A 14 22.75 25.15 16.75
N PHE A 15 22.74 24.79 15.47
CA PHE A 15 23.64 23.79 14.90
C PHE A 15 24.66 24.49 14.00
N LYS A 16 25.91 24.02 14.02
CA LYS A 16 26.98 24.54 13.14
C LYS A 16 26.80 24.02 11.72
N ASP A 17 26.59 22.72 11.59
CA ASP A 17 26.12 22.07 10.37
C ASP A 17 24.60 21.87 10.48
N THR A 18 23.86 22.43 9.54
CA THR A 18 22.40 22.33 9.51
C THR A 18 21.89 20.94 9.13
N ASP A 19 22.69 20.09 8.52
CA ASP A 19 22.24 18.78 8.00
C ASP A 19 22.93 17.60 8.71
N ASP A 20 23.64 17.87 9.81
CA ASP A 20 24.08 16.85 10.76
C ASP A 20 22.91 16.33 11.61
N PHE A 21 22.18 15.38 11.03
CA PHE A 21 21.03 14.74 11.68
C PHE A 21 21.41 13.86 12.86
N SER A 22 22.62 13.30 12.91
CA SER A 22 23.09 12.56 14.08
C SER A 22 23.13 13.49 15.30
N THR A 23 23.81 14.63 15.17
CA THR A 23 23.90 15.60 16.26
C THR A 23 22.54 16.18 16.63
N ARG A 24 21.66 16.45 15.65
CA ARG A 24 20.30 16.94 15.92
C ARG A 24 19.48 15.96 16.76
N PHE A 25 19.49 14.68 16.41
CA PHE A 25 18.76 13.63 17.13
C PHE A 25 19.29 13.44 18.54
N LEU A 26 20.60 13.26 18.71
CA LEU A 26 21.23 13.09 20.01
C LEU A 26 21.06 14.32 20.90
N LYS A 27 21.08 15.52 20.32
CA LYS A 27 20.83 16.77 21.07
C LYS A 27 19.38 16.87 21.53
N ALA A 28 18.42 16.51 20.68
CA ALA A 28 17.01 16.46 21.05
C ALA A 28 16.78 15.48 22.21
N ALA A 29 17.35 14.27 22.12
CA ALA A 29 17.30 13.26 23.18
C ALA A 29 17.86 13.81 24.51
N SER A 30 19.06 14.38 24.48
CA SER A 30 19.70 14.94 25.69
C SER A 30 18.88 16.06 26.35
N ILE A 31 18.17 16.88 25.56
CA ILE A 31 17.31 17.93 26.12
C ILE A 31 16.07 17.35 26.76
N ILE A 32 15.43 16.36 26.13
CA ILE A 32 14.28 15.67 26.70
C ILE A 32 14.69 14.97 27.99
N GLU A 33 15.81 14.25 28.00
CA GLU A 33 16.33 13.53 29.17
C GLU A 33 16.57 14.47 30.36
N LYS A 34 17.23 15.62 30.12
CA LYS A 34 17.46 16.65 31.17
C LYS A 34 16.17 17.27 31.71
N ASN A 35 15.08 17.20 30.96
CA ASN A 35 13.79 17.78 31.30
C ASN A 35 12.70 16.70 31.38
N VAL A 36 13.05 15.45 31.69
CA VAL A 36 12.14 14.30 31.53
C VAL A 36 10.84 14.46 32.32
N SER A 37 10.90 15.05 33.53
CA SER A 37 9.73 15.33 34.36
C SER A 37 8.77 16.32 33.68
N LEU A 38 9.29 17.31 32.96
CA LEU A 38 8.51 18.28 32.21
C LEU A 38 7.77 17.61 31.05
N PHE A 39 8.45 16.76 30.28
CA PHE A 39 7.83 16.01 29.18
C PHE A 39 6.82 14.98 29.70
N ASN A 40 7.14 14.26 30.76
CA ASN A 40 6.24 13.32 31.42
C ASN A 40 4.95 14.00 31.94
N SER A 41 5.02 15.28 32.30
CA SER A 41 3.85 16.02 32.81
C SER A 41 2.84 16.40 31.72
N VAL A 42 3.23 16.35 30.43
CA VAL A 42 2.36 16.74 29.31
C VAL A 42 1.98 15.57 28.40
N CYS A 43 2.78 14.50 28.36
CA CYS A 43 2.43 13.30 27.62
C CYS A 43 1.37 12.49 28.38
N GLU A 44 0.53 11.77 27.63
CA GLU A 44 -0.56 10.94 28.20
C GLU A 44 -0.04 9.85 29.16
N HIS A 45 1.18 9.37 28.93
CA HIS A 45 1.85 8.35 29.74
C HIS A 45 3.38 8.49 29.69
N VAL A 46 4.07 8.06 30.75
CA VAL A 46 5.55 8.15 30.85
C VAL A 46 6.27 7.31 29.80
N ASP A 47 5.71 6.15 29.44
CA ASP A 47 6.25 5.26 28.41
C ASP A 47 6.43 5.98 27.06
N ILE A 48 5.59 6.97 26.73
CA ILE A 48 5.71 7.76 25.49
C ILE A 48 7.05 8.48 25.45
N VAL A 49 7.46 9.13 26.55
CA VAL A 49 8.71 9.90 26.61
C VAL A 49 9.91 8.96 26.51
N THR A 50 9.85 7.81 27.18
CA THR A 50 10.86 6.75 27.06
C THR A 50 11.01 6.28 25.61
N THR A 51 9.91 5.96 24.93
CA THR A 51 9.95 5.52 23.52
C THR A 51 10.55 6.58 22.59
N ILE A 52 10.22 7.86 22.79
CA ILE A 52 10.81 8.97 22.01
C ILE A 52 12.32 9.04 22.24
N LEU A 53 12.77 8.96 23.50
CA LEU A 53 14.18 9.01 23.85
C LEU A 53 14.97 7.87 23.22
N GLU A 54 14.45 6.64 23.30
CA GLU A 54 15.07 5.47 22.69
C GLU A 54 15.19 5.63 21.17
N TYR A 55 14.11 6.07 20.50
CA TYR A 55 14.12 6.33 19.05
C TYR A 55 15.17 7.36 18.63
N LEU A 56 15.17 8.52 19.31
CA LEU A 56 16.09 9.59 18.99
C LEU A 56 17.54 9.16 19.20
N THR A 57 17.81 8.42 20.28
CA THR A 57 19.14 7.93 20.61
C THR A 57 19.60 6.89 19.60
N ASN A 58 18.78 5.88 19.33
CA ASN A 58 19.14 4.77 18.46
C ASN A 58 19.34 5.21 17.01
N PHE A 59 18.45 6.05 16.46
CA PHE A 59 18.66 6.58 15.11
C PHE A 59 19.78 7.61 15.06
N GLY A 60 19.96 8.43 16.10
CA GLY A 60 21.09 9.36 16.19
C GLY A 60 22.44 8.64 16.15
N VAL A 61 22.56 7.51 16.85
CA VAL A 61 23.72 6.61 16.81
C VAL A 61 23.86 5.93 15.44
N LYS A 62 22.78 5.38 14.87
CA LYS A 62 22.83 4.76 13.53
C LYS A 62 23.31 5.74 12.46
N PHE A 63 22.87 7.00 12.51
CA PHE A 63 23.35 8.05 11.60
C PHE A 63 24.80 8.48 11.87
N MET A 64 25.29 8.34 13.10
CA MET A 64 26.68 8.67 13.45
C MET A 64 27.67 7.67 12.85
N PHE A 65 27.30 6.39 12.83
CA PHE A 65 28.14 5.29 12.37
C PHE A 65 27.85 4.85 10.95
N ASP A 66 27.03 5.60 10.20
CA ASP A 66 26.56 5.28 8.85
C ASP A 66 26.11 3.81 8.72
N ILE A 67 25.37 3.32 9.72
CA ILE A 67 24.84 1.96 9.71
C ILE A 67 23.89 1.83 8.51
N GLU A 68 24.14 0.85 7.65
CA GLU A 68 23.32 0.60 6.47
C GLU A 68 21.85 0.36 6.87
N PHE A 69 20.96 1.06 6.20
CA PHE A 69 19.52 0.88 6.29
C PHE A 69 19.04 0.12 5.04
N ASP A 70 17.77 -0.30 5.02
CA ASP A 70 17.15 -0.92 3.85
C ASP A 70 17.39 -0.05 2.59
N GLU A 71 17.95 -0.67 1.53
CA GLU A 71 18.25 -0.03 0.24
C GLU A 71 17.04 0.66 -0.39
N GLU A 72 15.81 0.32 0.03
CA GLU A 72 14.59 1.03 -0.40
C GLU A 72 14.60 2.51 0.01
N TYR A 73 15.31 2.91 1.08
CA TYR A 73 15.26 4.26 1.62
C TYR A 73 16.58 5.02 1.46
N ASN A 74 16.48 6.28 1.04
CA ASN A 74 17.59 7.20 1.21
C ASN A 74 17.60 7.78 2.65
N LYS A 75 18.71 8.44 3.01
CA LYS A 75 18.93 9.01 4.35
C LYS A 75 17.81 9.97 4.78
N GLU A 76 17.34 10.83 3.87
CA GLU A 76 16.27 11.80 4.13
C GLU A 76 14.93 11.12 4.40
N GLU A 77 14.58 10.10 3.62
CA GLU A 77 13.35 9.32 3.77
C GLU A 77 13.33 8.56 5.10
N ILE A 78 14.48 8.07 5.59
CA ILE A 78 14.60 7.44 6.90
C ILE A 78 14.34 8.47 7.99
N ILE A 79 15.01 9.62 7.94
CA ILE A 79 14.85 10.69 8.93
C ILE A 79 13.38 11.13 9.01
N LEU A 80 12.74 11.38 7.87
CA LEU A 80 11.33 11.74 7.80
C LEU A 80 10.44 10.63 8.37
N SER A 81 10.66 9.37 8.00
CA SER A 81 9.88 8.24 8.52
C SER A 81 9.99 8.08 10.04
N VAL A 82 11.17 8.30 10.60
CA VAL A 82 11.40 8.29 12.06
C VAL A 82 10.63 9.41 12.75
N ILE A 83 10.70 10.63 12.22
CA ILE A 83 10.03 11.80 12.81
C ILE A 83 8.50 11.62 12.75
N LEU A 84 7.98 11.13 11.62
CA LEU A 84 6.56 10.83 11.47
C LEU A 84 6.10 9.73 12.44
N THR A 85 6.95 8.74 12.71
CA THR A 85 6.71 7.70 13.72
C THR A 85 6.63 8.29 15.12
N ILE A 86 7.56 9.16 15.49
CA ILE A 86 7.55 9.85 16.78
C ILE A 86 6.29 10.71 16.94
N PHE A 87 5.82 11.39 15.89
CA PHE A 87 4.58 12.16 15.95
C PHE A 87 3.33 11.31 16.07
N ASN A 88 3.33 10.11 15.49
CA ASN A 88 2.25 9.16 15.71
C ASN A 88 2.27 8.61 17.15
N ILE A 89 3.46 8.43 17.76
CA ILE A 89 3.60 8.04 19.17
C ILE A 89 3.18 9.18 20.12
N CYS A 90 3.47 10.43 19.78
CA CYS A 90 3.21 11.60 20.62
C CYS A 90 2.35 12.63 19.90
N THR A 91 1.05 12.64 20.22
CA THR A 91 0.06 13.57 19.65
C THR A 91 0.08 14.97 20.28
N GLU A 92 0.82 15.15 21.39
CA GLU A 92 0.92 16.45 22.05
C GLU A 92 1.67 17.46 21.16
N HIS A 93 0.91 18.37 20.58
CA HIS A 93 1.36 19.34 19.58
C HIS A 93 2.60 20.14 20.02
N ARG A 94 2.72 20.48 21.31
CA ARG A 94 3.88 21.25 21.80
C ARG A 94 5.16 20.43 21.86
N VAL A 95 5.06 19.13 22.12
CA VAL A 95 6.20 18.19 22.04
C VAL A 95 6.58 17.98 20.58
N GLN A 96 5.60 17.82 19.68
CA GLN A 96 5.85 17.74 18.23
C GLN A 96 6.57 19.00 17.72
N LEU A 97 6.07 20.21 18.04
CA LEU A 97 6.71 21.48 17.67
C LEU A 97 8.15 21.60 18.21
N PHE A 98 8.42 21.09 19.42
CA PHE A 98 9.79 21.07 19.95
C PHE A 98 10.71 20.22 19.06
N LEU A 99 10.28 19.02 18.69
CA LEU A 99 11.04 18.11 17.83
C LEU A 99 11.20 18.69 16.42
N GLU A 100 10.16 19.28 15.84
CA GLU A 100 10.21 19.97 14.55
C GLU A 100 11.26 21.08 14.54
N ASN A 101 11.22 21.96 15.54
CA ASN A 101 12.15 23.07 15.63
C ASN A 101 13.59 22.61 15.85
N THR A 102 13.78 21.46 16.49
CA THR A 102 15.11 20.93 16.81
C THR A 102 15.70 20.14 15.66
N ILE A 103 14.90 19.34 14.97
CA ILE A 103 15.37 18.35 13.99
C ILE A 103 15.13 18.81 12.54
N ILE A 104 13.94 19.32 12.23
CA ILE A 104 13.55 19.68 10.85
C ILE A 104 13.91 21.13 10.51
N LYS A 105 13.67 22.05 11.43
CA LYS A 105 13.79 23.48 11.12
C LYS A 105 15.22 23.83 10.72
N ASN A 106 15.31 24.64 9.66
CA ASN A 106 16.56 25.09 9.04
C ASN A 106 17.45 23.96 8.50
N SER A 107 16.92 22.76 8.23
CA SER A 107 17.61 21.72 7.45
C SER A 107 17.04 21.60 6.04
N ILE A 108 17.67 20.81 5.19
CA ILE A 108 17.16 20.46 3.85
C ILE A 108 15.72 19.90 3.89
N LEU A 109 15.34 19.20 4.95
CA LEU A 109 14.01 18.60 5.09
C LEU A 109 12.88 19.63 5.25
N ASN A 110 13.20 20.84 5.70
CA ASN A 110 12.23 21.92 5.83
C ASN A 110 11.74 22.45 4.46
N GLN A 111 12.50 22.19 3.39
CA GLN A 111 12.14 22.56 2.02
C GLN A 111 11.37 21.46 1.28
N ILE A 112 11.39 20.23 1.83
CA ILE A 112 10.79 19.03 1.23
C ILE A 112 9.35 18.86 1.73
N GLN A 113 8.58 17.98 1.08
CA GLN A 113 7.18 17.56 1.31
C GLN A 113 6.77 17.19 2.76
N TYR A 114 7.59 17.50 3.77
CA TYR A 114 7.35 17.31 5.21
C TYR A 114 5.95 17.73 5.66
N ASN A 115 5.49 18.95 5.32
CA ASN A 115 4.17 19.44 5.73
C ASN A 115 3.03 18.59 5.13
N PHE A 116 3.21 18.11 3.90
CA PHE A 116 2.25 17.21 3.26
C PHE A 116 2.22 15.86 3.97
N LEU A 117 3.38 15.24 4.20
CA LEU A 117 3.50 13.95 4.89
C LEU A 117 2.93 13.99 6.30
N LYS A 118 3.12 15.11 7.02
CA LYS A 118 2.55 15.33 8.34
C LYS A 118 1.02 15.38 8.30
N ASN A 119 0.42 15.98 7.28
CA ASN A 119 -1.03 16.00 7.13
C ASN A 119 -1.59 14.60 6.82
N GLU A 120 -0.88 13.80 6.01
CA GLU A 120 -1.28 12.43 5.68
C GLU A 120 -1.25 11.47 6.88
N LEU A 121 -0.49 11.78 7.95
CA LEU A 121 -0.57 11.02 9.21
C LEU A 121 -1.99 10.97 9.79
N LEU A 122 -2.80 12.01 9.57
CA LEU A 122 -4.19 12.04 10.05
C LEU A 122 -5.08 11.01 9.34
N ASN A 123 -4.66 10.54 8.16
CA ASN A 123 -5.38 9.52 7.41
C ASN A 123 -5.04 8.10 7.88
N GLN A 124 -4.02 7.90 8.71
CA GLN A 124 -3.67 6.59 9.24
C GLN A 124 -4.83 5.94 10.00
N THR A 125 -4.99 4.62 9.85
CA THR A 125 -5.92 3.84 10.66
C THR A 125 -5.20 2.85 11.56
N ASN A 126 -5.59 2.83 12.82
CA ASN A 126 -5.12 1.92 13.85
C ASN A 126 -6.27 1.00 14.24
N GLU A 127 -6.11 -0.29 13.97
CA GLU A 127 -7.11 -1.31 14.27
C GLU A 127 -6.56 -2.37 15.22
N MET A 128 -7.44 -2.95 16.05
CA MET A 128 -7.14 -4.12 16.86
C MET A 128 -8.09 -5.26 16.51
N ILE A 129 -7.58 -6.49 16.46
CA ILE A 129 -8.34 -7.72 16.25
C ILE A 129 -8.14 -8.61 17.48
N LEU A 130 -9.23 -8.88 18.20
CA LEU A 130 -9.26 -9.75 19.37
C LEU A 130 -9.93 -11.07 19.00
N LEU A 131 -9.16 -12.15 19.10
CA LEU A 131 -9.58 -13.53 18.86
C LEU A 131 -10.12 -14.17 20.16
N LYS A 132 -10.81 -15.30 20.03
CA LYS A 132 -11.51 -15.98 21.13
C LYS A 132 -10.61 -16.31 22.33
N ASP A 133 -9.33 -16.49 22.05
CA ASP A 133 -8.28 -16.93 22.97
C ASP A 133 -7.42 -15.77 23.47
N SER A 134 -7.65 -14.51 23.05
CA SER A 134 -6.85 -13.37 23.49
C SER A 134 -6.79 -13.21 25.02
N ASP A 135 -5.61 -12.86 25.55
CA ASP A 135 -5.50 -12.30 26.89
C ASP A 135 -6.10 -10.88 26.96
N LEU A 136 -7.37 -10.81 27.35
CA LEU A 136 -8.10 -9.57 27.48
C LEU A 136 -7.54 -8.63 28.57
N TYR A 137 -6.84 -9.13 29.59
CA TYR A 137 -6.26 -8.25 30.62
C TYR A 137 -5.05 -7.50 30.06
N THR A 138 -4.21 -8.18 29.29
CA THR A 138 -3.09 -7.53 28.59
C THR A 138 -3.62 -6.48 27.61
N VAL A 139 -4.67 -6.79 26.85
CA VAL A 139 -5.34 -5.81 25.96
C VAL A 139 -5.85 -4.60 26.75
N ILE A 140 -6.54 -4.81 27.88
CA ILE A 140 -7.08 -3.71 28.70
C ILE A 140 -5.95 -2.86 29.29
N ASN A 141 -4.89 -3.48 29.82
CA ASN A 141 -3.72 -2.76 30.34
C ASN A 141 -3.08 -1.89 29.24
N TYR A 142 -2.98 -2.40 28.02
CA TYR A 142 -2.51 -1.62 26.88
C TYR A 142 -3.44 -0.43 26.58
N LEU A 143 -4.76 -0.67 26.49
CA LEU A 143 -5.75 0.39 26.24
C LEU A 143 -5.72 1.49 27.33
N MET A 144 -5.45 1.11 28.59
CA MET A 144 -5.29 2.05 29.69
C MET A 144 -4.08 2.97 29.52
N ARG A 145 -2.97 2.46 28.96
CA ARG A 145 -1.76 3.26 28.72
C ARG A 145 -1.88 4.19 27.52
N MET A 146 -2.54 3.73 26.45
CA MET A 146 -2.60 4.44 25.18
C MET A 146 -3.81 5.37 25.04
N GLY A 147 -4.85 5.17 25.85
CA GLY A 147 -6.09 5.92 25.76
C GLY A 147 -6.95 5.54 24.56
N SER A 148 -8.15 6.12 24.49
CA SER A 148 -9.18 5.82 23.48
C SER A 148 -8.99 6.58 22.15
N SER A 149 -8.14 7.60 22.13
CA SER A 149 -7.93 8.53 21.00
C SER A 149 -7.13 7.93 19.84
N ARG A 150 -6.36 6.86 20.08
CA ARG A 150 -5.37 6.32 19.13
C ARG A 150 -5.85 5.13 18.33
N ILE A 151 -7.00 4.54 18.67
CA ILE A 151 -7.53 3.34 18.00
C ILE A 151 -8.82 3.70 17.30
N ASN A 152 -8.85 3.52 15.98
CA ASN A 152 -10.01 3.81 15.17
C ASN A 152 -11.06 2.70 15.25
N ARG A 153 -10.63 1.45 15.46
CA ARG A 153 -11.52 0.28 15.43
C ARG A 153 -10.99 -0.89 16.25
N ILE A 154 -11.87 -1.55 17.00
CA ILE A 154 -11.56 -2.80 17.73
C ILE A 154 -12.51 -3.88 17.25
N TRP A 155 -12.00 -4.83 16.47
CA TRP A 155 -12.70 -6.03 16.07
C TRP A 155 -12.66 -7.06 17.20
N VAL A 156 -13.81 -7.48 17.67
CA VAL A 156 -13.96 -8.44 18.78
C VAL A 156 -14.72 -9.66 18.29
N GLN A 157 -14.11 -10.83 18.43
CA GLN A 157 -14.79 -12.06 18.08
C GLN A 157 -16.02 -12.26 18.96
N ILE A 158 -17.14 -12.67 18.35
CA ILE A 158 -18.44 -12.74 19.03
C ILE A 158 -18.42 -13.53 20.35
N THR A 159 -17.56 -14.54 20.45
CA THR A 159 -17.40 -15.42 21.63
C THR A 159 -16.87 -14.70 22.87
N ILE A 160 -16.06 -13.66 22.71
CA ILE A 160 -15.46 -12.91 23.83
C ILE A 160 -16.09 -11.53 24.07
N LYS A 161 -17.07 -11.14 23.23
CA LYS A 161 -17.75 -9.84 23.27
C LYS A 161 -18.19 -9.43 24.67
N GLN A 162 -18.92 -10.30 25.37
CA GLN A 162 -19.51 -9.95 26.68
C GLN A 162 -18.42 -9.72 27.72
N LYS A 163 -17.43 -10.63 27.79
CA LYS A 163 -16.29 -10.53 28.71
C LYS A 163 -15.49 -9.25 28.46
N PHE A 164 -15.21 -8.94 27.21
CA PHE A 164 -14.48 -7.72 26.85
C PHE A 164 -15.25 -6.44 27.21
N LEU A 165 -16.54 -6.36 26.91
CA LEU A 165 -17.37 -5.20 27.28
C LEU A 165 -17.48 -4.99 28.79
N LEU A 166 -17.51 -6.07 29.58
CA LEU A 166 -17.48 -5.98 31.05
C LEU A 166 -16.16 -5.41 31.56
N LEU A 167 -15.02 -5.83 30.99
CA LEU A 167 -13.72 -5.29 31.35
C LEU A 167 -13.60 -3.81 30.98
N ILE A 168 -14.03 -3.42 29.78
CA ILE A 168 -14.04 -2.01 29.37
C ILE A 168 -14.89 -1.17 30.34
N LYS A 169 -16.07 -1.67 30.75
CA LYS A 169 -16.91 -0.98 31.75
C LYS A 169 -16.25 -0.88 33.13
N LYS A 170 -15.46 -1.88 33.52
CA LYS A 170 -14.79 -1.94 34.83
C LYS A 170 -13.63 -0.95 34.93
N TYR A 171 -12.83 -0.80 33.87
CA TYR A 171 -11.57 -0.06 33.93
C TYR A 171 -11.63 1.35 33.34
N PHE A 172 -12.64 1.68 32.54
CA PHE A 172 -12.77 2.99 31.90
C PHE A 172 -13.96 3.78 32.45
N GLN A 173 -13.76 5.09 32.67
CA GLN A 173 -14.82 5.99 33.12
C GLN A 173 -15.93 6.11 32.07
N CYS A 174 -17.12 6.62 32.47
CA CYS A 174 -18.29 6.69 31.59
C CYS A 174 -18.01 7.36 30.23
N LYS A 175 -17.20 8.43 30.18
CA LYS A 175 -16.87 9.12 28.92
C LYS A 175 -16.05 8.24 27.98
N ASP A 176 -14.99 7.60 28.48
CA ASP A 176 -14.14 6.70 27.70
C ASP A 176 -14.88 5.43 27.28
N PHE A 177 -15.75 4.92 28.14
CA PHE A 177 -16.61 3.78 27.83
C PHE A 177 -17.47 4.02 26.59
N HIS A 178 -18.06 5.21 26.45
CA HIS A 178 -18.85 5.56 25.26
C HIS A 178 -18.00 5.62 23.99
N ILE A 179 -16.77 6.12 24.08
CA ILE A 179 -15.82 6.16 22.97
C ILE A 179 -15.45 4.72 22.56
N PHE A 180 -15.04 3.88 23.50
CA PHE A 180 -14.72 2.48 23.20
C PHE A 180 -15.90 1.72 22.60
N LYS A 181 -17.10 1.93 23.14
CA LYS A 181 -18.32 1.29 22.62
C LYS A 181 -18.62 1.69 21.18
N SER A 182 -18.28 2.92 20.76
CA SER A 182 -18.54 3.39 19.39
C SER A 182 -17.56 2.80 18.35
N ILE A 183 -16.33 2.45 18.77
CA ILE A 183 -15.28 1.89 17.91
C ILE A 183 -15.23 0.36 17.90
N ILE A 184 -15.89 -0.32 18.85
CA ILE A 184 -15.98 -1.79 18.87
C ILE A 184 -16.86 -2.29 17.72
N ARG A 185 -16.35 -3.28 16.99
CA ARG A 185 -17.04 -4.02 15.93
C ARG A 185 -17.00 -5.50 16.27
N ILE A 186 -18.11 -6.20 16.04
CA ILE A 186 -18.23 -7.63 16.33
C ILE A 186 -18.12 -8.38 15.01
N PHE A 187 -17.27 -9.39 14.96
CA PHE A 187 -17.18 -10.28 13.82
C PHE A 187 -17.42 -11.74 14.24
N LYS A 188 -17.95 -12.54 13.31
CA LYS A 188 -18.14 -13.98 13.49
C LYS A 188 -17.09 -14.77 12.72
N SER A 189 -16.74 -14.30 11.53
CA SER A 189 -15.78 -14.94 10.63
C SER A 189 -14.72 -13.95 10.16
N THR A 190 -13.51 -14.47 9.91
CA THR A 190 -12.41 -13.70 9.30
C THR A 190 -12.72 -13.27 7.87
N LYS A 191 -13.73 -13.88 7.21
CA LYS A 191 -14.24 -13.43 5.91
C LYS A 191 -14.89 -12.03 5.95
N GLU A 192 -15.24 -11.55 7.15
CA GLU A 192 -15.86 -10.22 7.35
C GLU A 192 -14.84 -9.08 7.30
N PHE A 193 -13.53 -9.38 7.35
CA PHE A 193 -12.46 -8.42 7.06
C PHE A 193 -12.47 -8.10 5.56
N THR A 194 -13.52 -7.41 5.12
CA THR A 194 -13.68 -6.94 3.74
C THR A 194 -12.93 -5.63 3.54
N SER A 195 -12.42 -5.45 2.32
CA SER A 195 -11.59 -4.32 1.95
C SER A 195 -12.41 -3.05 1.76
N HIS A 196 -12.07 -1.98 2.48
CA HIS A 196 -12.51 -0.62 2.15
C HIS A 196 -11.38 0.13 1.46
N THR A 197 -11.58 0.49 0.19
CA THR A 197 -10.64 1.28 -0.61
C THR A 197 -10.44 2.68 -0.02
N LEU A 198 -9.51 2.82 0.92
CA LEU A 198 -8.98 4.10 1.37
C LEU A 198 -7.45 4.00 1.39
N TYR A 199 -6.81 5.00 0.79
CA TYR A 199 -5.36 5.11 0.60
C TYR A 199 -4.66 5.49 1.89
N ASN A 200 -4.69 4.61 2.89
CA ASN A 200 -4.25 4.96 4.22
C ASN A 200 -3.25 3.91 4.72
N MET A 201 -2.28 4.33 5.53
CA MET A 201 -1.45 3.39 6.27
C MET A 201 -2.31 2.71 7.34
N ASN A 202 -2.31 1.38 7.35
CA ASN A 202 -3.06 0.61 8.35
C ASN A 202 -2.11 -0.10 9.29
N ILE A 203 -2.27 0.20 10.58
CA ILE A 203 -1.57 -0.47 11.65
C ILE A 203 -2.56 -1.35 12.38
N ILE A 204 -2.33 -2.66 12.32
CA ILE A 204 -3.25 -3.67 12.83
C ILE A 204 -2.53 -4.43 13.93
N SER A 205 -3.13 -4.57 15.11
CA SER A 205 -2.66 -5.54 16.11
C SER A 205 -3.60 -6.73 16.21
N ILE A 206 -3.07 -7.95 16.10
CA ILE A 206 -3.78 -9.20 16.31
C ILE A 206 -3.42 -9.72 17.70
N TRP A 207 -4.44 -10.02 18.52
CA TRP A 207 -4.26 -10.56 19.86
C TRP A 207 -4.77 -12.00 19.90
N SER A 208 -3.89 -12.95 20.20
CA SER A 208 -4.19 -14.39 20.27
C SER A 208 -3.11 -15.10 21.08
N GLU A 209 -3.51 -16.06 21.90
CA GLU A 209 -2.57 -17.01 22.52
C GLU A 209 -2.15 -18.10 21.52
N ASP A 210 -2.99 -18.38 20.50
CA ASP A 210 -2.64 -19.20 19.34
C ASP A 210 -1.79 -18.40 18.34
N ILE A 211 -0.48 -18.39 18.59
CA ILE A 211 0.51 -17.69 17.76
C ILE A 211 0.50 -18.21 16.32
N VAL A 212 0.28 -19.51 16.10
CA VAL A 212 0.27 -20.12 14.77
C VAL A 212 -0.89 -19.54 13.96
N TYR A 213 -2.09 -19.51 14.56
CA TYR A 213 -3.25 -18.93 13.92
C TYR A 213 -3.14 -17.41 13.74
N ALA A 214 -2.57 -16.69 14.71
CA ALA A 214 -2.31 -15.25 14.57
C ALA A 214 -1.38 -14.94 13.39
N ARG A 215 -0.30 -15.70 13.22
CA ARG A 215 0.62 -15.59 12.07
C ARG A 215 -0.09 -15.91 10.76
N TYR A 216 -0.87 -16.98 10.72
CA TYR A 216 -1.68 -17.33 9.56
C TYR A 216 -2.64 -16.19 9.20
N LEU A 217 -3.36 -15.65 10.18
CA LEU A 217 -4.26 -14.52 9.98
C LEU A 217 -3.50 -13.29 9.47
N ALA A 218 -2.34 -12.95 10.05
CA ALA A 218 -1.50 -11.85 9.61
C ALA A 218 -1.08 -11.98 8.14
N THR A 219 -0.77 -13.18 7.65
CA THR A 219 -0.39 -13.35 6.24
C THR A 219 -1.57 -13.13 5.28
N ILE A 220 -2.77 -13.56 5.66
CA ILE A 220 -3.99 -13.49 4.83
C ILE A 220 -4.69 -12.13 4.93
N LEU A 221 -4.51 -11.42 6.05
CA LEU A 221 -4.95 -10.03 6.22
C LEU A 221 -4.18 -9.14 5.23
N ASN A 222 -4.68 -9.18 4.00
CA ASN A 222 -4.40 -8.26 2.92
C ASN A 222 -5.65 -7.41 2.82
N VAL A 223 -5.87 -6.59 3.86
CA VAL A 223 -7.14 -5.91 4.09
C VAL A 223 -7.48 -4.95 2.96
N CYS A 224 -6.57 -4.59 2.05
CA CYS A 224 -6.92 -3.83 0.86
C CYS A 224 -6.00 -4.08 -0.33
N VAL A 225 -6.51 -3.70 -1.50
CA VAL A 225 -5.83 -3.75 -2.78
C VAL A 225 -4.62 -2.80 -2.80
N LEU A 226 -4.54 -1.77 -1.94
CA LEU A 226 -3.58 -0.65 -2.10
C LEU A 226 -2.96 -0.13 -0.79
N ILE A 227 -2.98 -0.92 0.29
CA ILE A 227 -2.53 -0.48 1.63
C ILE A 227 -1.27 -1.24 2.06
N SER A 228 -0.24 -0.53 2.53
CA SER A 228 0.84 -1.14 3.30
C SER A 228 0.32 -1.44 4.71
N ASN A 229 0.29 -2.73 5.07
CA ASN A 229 -0.17 -3.18 6.38
C ASN A 229 1.04 -3.41 7.28
N ILE A 230 0.99 -2.84 8.47
CA ILE A 230 1.93 -3.14 9.55
C ILE A 230 1.14 -3.88 10.59
N ILE A 231 1.46 -5.16 10.73
CA ILE A 231 0.72 -6.09 11.56
C ILE A 231 1.57 -6.43 12.77
N PHE A 232 1.08 -6.07 13.94
CA PHE A 232 1.64 -6.46 15.21
C PHE A 232 0.90 -7.68 15.76
N ILE A 233 1.61 -8.64 16.35
CA ILE A 233 1.02 -9.80 17.03
C ILE A 233 1.31 -9.68 18.52
N ASN A 234 0.26 -9.71 19.34
CA ASN A 234 0.29 -9.56 20.81
C ASN A 234 0.97 -8.28 21.33
N MET A 235 1.05 -7.28 20.47
CA MET A 235 1.50 -5.94 20.81
C MET A 235 0.80 -4.95 19.88
N HIS A 236 0.96 -3.65 20.11
CA HIS A 236 0.50 -2.63 19.17
C HIS A 236 1.42 -1.42 19.28
N MET A 237 2.07 -1.05 18.18
CA MET A 237 2.98 0.11 18.14
C MET A 237 4.07 0.10 19.21
N ASP A 238 4.43 -1.09 19.70
CA ASP A 238 5.66 -1.28 20.47
C ASP A 238 6.80 -1.49 19.47
N LEU A 239 7.64 -0.48 19.38
CA LEU A 239 8.65 -0.37 18.34
C LEU A 239 10.07 -0.68 18.85
N TYR A 240 10.18 -1.17 20.10
CA TYR A 240 11.41 -1.62 20.76
C TYR A 240 12.60 -0.70 20.51
N GLY A 241 12.45 0.57 20.90
CA GLY A 241 13.51 1.57 20.80
C GLY A 241 13.97 1.93 19.38
N GLY A 242 13.21 1.64 18.34
CA GLY A 242 13.62 1.98 16.97
C GLY A 242 14.35 0.86 16.23
N ASP A 243 14.12 -0.38 16.66
CA ASP A 243 14.38 -1.58 15.86
C ASP A 243 13.43 -1.66 14.64
N ILE A 244 12.28 -0.98 14.70
CA ILE A 244 11.29 -0.96 13.63
C ILE A 244 11.26 0.43 12.97
N LEU A 245 11.37 0.48 11.65
CA LEU A 245 11.13 1.69 10.86
C LEU A 245 9.77 1.57 10.17
N LEU A 246 8.85 2.48 10.48
CA LEU A 246 7.56 2.51 9.81
C LEU A 246 7.70 3.19 8.43
N PRO A 247 7.17 2.61 7.34
CA PRO A 247 7.38 3.02 5.95
C PRO A 247 6.58 4.27 5.54
N TYR A 248 6.43 5.26 6.43
CA TYR A 248 5.56 6.42 6.21
C TYR A 248 5.84 7.15 4.90
N VAL A 249 7.11 7.45 4.63
CA VAL A 249 7.47 8.19 3.42
C VAL A 249 7.14 7.36 2.19
N LYS A 250 7.41 6.05 2.16
CA LYS A 250 7.10 5.21 1.00
C LYS A 250 5.60 5.03 0.79
N VAL A 251 4.82 4.98 1.86
CA VAL A 251 3.37 4.86 1.77
C VAL A 251 2.76 6.17 1.26
N PHE A 252 3.12 7.31 1.85
CA PHE A 252 2.52 8.61 1.54
C PHE A 252 3.08 9.29 0.28
N SER A 253 4.37 9.12 -0.05
CA SER A 253 4.95 9.65 -1.31
C SER A 253 4.32 9.01 -2.54
N LYS A 254 4.11 7.68 -2.50
CA LYS A 254 3.42 6.95 -3.58
C LYS A 254 1.98 7.44 -3.78
N MET A 255 1.30 7.96 -2.75
CA MET A 255 -0.02 8.58 -2.90
C MET A 255 0.04 9.93 -3.62
N HIS A 256 1.15 10.66 -3.51
CA HIS A 256 1.35 11.95 -4.15
C HIS A 256 1.75 11.80 -5.62
N GLU A 257 2.41 10.71 -6.00
CA GLU A 257 2.80 10.44 -7.38
C GLU A 257 1.61 10.07 -8.31
N GLY A 258 0.38 9.98 -7.81
CA GLY A 258 -0.80 9.66 -8.63
C GLY A 258 -1.08 8.15 -8.73
N PHE A 259 -0.47 7.32 -7.86
CA PHE A 259 -0.88 5.92 -7.69
C PHE A 259 -2.18 5.76 -6.91
N LYS A 260 -3.09 6.72 -6.99
CA LYS A 260 -4.46 6.52 -6.54
C LYS A 260 -5.24 6.04 -7.75
N PRO A 261 -5.52 4.75 -7.94
CA PRO A 261 -6.63 4.43 -8.81
C PRO A 261 -7.93 4.92 -8.14
N THR A 262 -8.36 6.14 -8.41
CA THR A 262 -9.71 6.59 -8.04
C THR A 262 -10.72 5.78 -8.83
N PHE A 263 -10.99 4.56 -8.40
CA PHE A 263 -12.09 3.74 -8.89
C PHE A 263 -13.42 4.21 -8.26
N HIS A 264 -13.59 5.52 -8.10
CA HIS A 264 -14.89 6.10 -7.79
C HIS A 264 -15.69 6.16 -9.08
N ASN A 265 -16.85 5.50 -9.08
CA ASN A 265 -17.82 5.45 -10.18
C ASN A 265 -18.10 6.81 -10.87
N ASN A 266 -17.90 7.94 -10.16
CA ASN A 266 -18.20 9.28 -10.64
C ASN A 266 -17.02 10.00 -11.31
N SER A 267 -15.81 9.45 -11.25
CA SER A 267 -14.58 10.07 -11.78
C SER A 267 -14.24 9.67 -13.21
N ILE A 268 -14.82 8.57 -13.72
CA ILE A 268 -14.53 8.05 -15.05
C ILE A 268 -15.16 8.95 -16.11
N ARG A 269 -14.32 9.78 -16.74
CA ARG A 269 -14.68 10.61 -17.89
C ARG A 269 -14.18 9.89 -19.14
N VAL A 270 -15.08 9.26 -19.87
CA VAL A 270 -14.82 8.81 -21.25
C VAL A 270 -15.74 9.60 -22.15
N PRO A 271 -15.24 10.35 -23.15
CA PRO A 271 -16.10 11.06 -24.07
C PRO A 271 -17.01 10.09 -24.81
N ASN A 272 -18.24 10.53 -25.09
CA ASN A 272 -19.02 9.92 -26.15
C ASN A 272 -18.29 10.23 -27.47
N ALA A 273 -17.53 9.26 -28.00
CA ALA A 273 -17.02 9.38 -29.36
C ALA A 273 -18.18 9.49 -30.37
N SER A 274 -17.89 9.99 -31.56
CA SER A 274 -18.87 10.04 -32.66
C SER A 274 -19.45 8.64 -32.93
N GLU A 275 -20.77 8.50 -32.84
CA GLU A 275 -21.49 7.27 -33.15
C GLU A 275 -21.21 6.84 -34.60
N ILE A 276 -20.47 5.76 -34.78
CA ILE A 276 -20.63 4.92 -35.97
C ILE A 276 -21.55 3.79 -35.54
N ASN A 277 -22.85 4.00 -35.73
CA ASN A 277 -23.84 2.97 -35.49
C ASN A 277 -23.65 1.87 -36.56
N LEU A 278 -23.36 0.64 -36.12
CA LEU A 278 -23.08 -0.52 -36.99
C LEU A 278 -24.18 -0.81 -38.02
N SER A 279 -25.41 -0.32 -37.77
CA SER A 279 -26.53 -0.37 -38.71
C SER A 279 -26.20 0.26 -40.08
N HIS A 280 -25.25 1.20 -40.15
CA HIS A 280 -24.85 1.85 -41.41
C HIS A 280 -23.65 1.21 -42.13
N VAL A 281 -22.95 0.24 -41.52
CA VAL A 281 -21.68 -0.33 -42.05
C VAL A 281 -21.84 -1.73 -42.64
N LEU A 282 -22.99 -2.39 -42.41
CA LEU A 282 -23.26 -3.79 -42.81
C LEU A 282 -23.27 -4.07 -44.33
N ASN A 283 -23.11 -3.07 -45.19
CA ASN A 283 -23.16 -3.22 -46.65
C ASN A 283 -21.78 -3.25 -47.35
N LYS A 284 -20.66 -3.48 -46.65
CA LYS A 284 -19.35 -3.68 -47.29
C LYS A 284 -18.61 -4.90 -46.73
N GLU A 285 -18.11 -5.70 -47.66
CA GLU A 285 -17.43 -7.00 -47.48
C GLU A 285 -16.32 -7.02 -46.40
N PHE A 286 -16.26 -8.14 -45.67
CA PHE A 286 -15.17 -8.66 -44.82
C PHE A 286 -14.41 -7.67 -43.92
N ILE A 287 -15.11 -6.83 -43.16
CA ILE A 287 -14.46 -6.03 -42.11
C ILE A 287 -14.36 -6.86 -40.82
N THR A 288 -13.14 -7.22 -40.40
CA THR A 288 -12.91 -7.93 -39.13
C THR A 288 -13.27 -7.02 -37.95
N ILE A 289 -14.03 -7.55 -36.99
CA ILE A 289 -14.46 -6.82 -35.80
C ILE A 289 -13.60 -7.24 -34.62
N CYS A 290 -12.95 -6.27 -33.97
CA CYS A 290 -12.18 -6.45 -32.75
C CYS A 290 -13.00 -5.94 -31.56
N ASN A 291 -13.47 -6.87 -30.74
CA ASN A 291 -14.26 -6.61 -29.54
C ASN A 291 -13.37 -6.23 -28.34
N LEU A 292 -14.00 -5.94 -27.21
CA LEU A 292 -13.31 -5.80 -25.92
C LEU A 292 -13.03 -7.20 -25.34
N PHE A 293 -12.03 -7.34 -24.49
CA PHE A 293 -11.73 -8.62 -23.83
C PHE A 293 -11.57 -8.41 -22.33
N TYR A 294 -12.43 -9.04 -21.54
CA TYR A 294 -12.36 -9.01 -20.08
C TYR A 294 -13.07 -10.26 -19.56
N ASP A 295 -12.86 -10.61 -18.30
CA ASP A 295 -13.41 -11.84 -17.71
C ASP A 295 -13.04 -13.14 -18.47
N GLY A 296 -11.95 -13.11 -19.24
CA GLY A 296 -11.48 -14.23 -20.05
C GLY A 296 -12.29 -14.47 -21.32
N GLU A 297 -13.17 -13.56 -21.72
CA GLU A 297 -14.03 -13.70 -22.89
C GLU A 297 -14.12 -12.39 -23.71
N TRP A 298 -14.56 -12.50 -24.96
CA TRP A 298 -14.76 -11.36 -25.85
C TRP A 298 -16.16 -10.75 -25.67
N HIS A 299 -16.22 -9.42 -25.54
CA HIS A 299 -17.46 -8.68 -25.32
C HIS A 299 -17.64 -7.55 -26.34
N LYS A 300 -18.86 -7.44 -26.88
CA LYS A 300 -19.27 -6.25 -27.63
C LYS A 300 -19.31 -5.05 -26.68
N PRO A 301 -18.91 -3.84 -27.11
CA PRO A 301 -19.02 -2.65 -26.29
C PRO A 301 -20.49 -2.37 -25.96
N VAL A 302 -20.78 -1.94 -24.73
CA VAL A 302 -22.14 -1.74 -24.19
C VAL A 302 -23.02 -0.88 -25.09
N ARG A 303 -22.42 0.16 -25.72
CA ARG A 303 -23.14 1.06 -26.63
C ARG A 303 -23.01 0.68 -28.11
N ASN A 304 -22.48 -0.50 -28.43
CA ASN A 304 -22.19 -0.94 -29.79
C ASN A 304 -21.38 0.08 -30.62
N MET A 305 -20.50 0.82 -29.96
CA MET A 305 -19.68 1.85 -30.60
C MET A 305 -18.37 1.25 -31.11
N TYR A 306 -18.02 1.56 -32.35
CA TYR A 306 -16.78 1.12 -32.99
C TYR A 306 -16.18 2.27 -33.79
N TRP A 307 -14.87 2.23 -34.06
CA TRP A 307 -14.25 3.07 -35.08
C TRP A 307 -13.51 2.20 -36.09
N LYS A 308 -13.35 2.75 -37.30
CA LYS A 308 -12.56 2.13 -38.34
C LYS A 308 -11.07 2.37 -38.09
N CYS A 309 -10.30 1.31 -37.95
CA CYS A 309 -8.84 1.33 -37.88
C CYS A 309 -8.31 0.42 -38.99
N SER A 310 -7.73 1.01 -40.03
CA SER A 310 -7.31 0.28 -41.24
C SER A 310 -8.48 -0.51 -41.85
N ASN A 311 -8.35 -1.84 -41.99
CA ASN A 311 -9.39 -2.73 -42.51
C ASN A 311 -10.22 -3.43 -41.42
N MET A 312 -10.15 -2.94 -40.17
CA MET A 312 -10.85 -3.52 -39.02
C MET A 312 -11.76 -2.50 -38.34
N LEU A 313 -12.80 -2.99 -37.67
CA LEU A 313 -13.65 -2.22 -36.75
C LEU A 313 -13.24 -2.53 -35.32
N TRP A 314 -12.69 -1.54 -34.62
CA TRP A 314 -12.26 -1.69 -33.25
C TRP A 314 -13.33 -1.15 -32.31
N ALA A 315 -13.66 -1.92 -31.29
CA ALA A 315 -14.63 -1.55 -30.27
C ALA A 315 -14.21 -0.30 -29.52
N ASN A 316 -15.19 0.53 -29.16
CA ASN A 316 -14.97 1.74 -28.39
C ASN A 316 -15.49 1.61 -26.98
N ALA A 317 -14.57 1.32 -26.07
CA ALA A 317 -14.85 1.19 -24.65
C ALA A 317 -15.41 2.50 -24.12
N THR A 318 -16.66 2.45 -23.67
CA THR A 318 -17.34 3.52 -22.96
C THR A 318 -17.07 3.44 -21.46
N ARG A 319 -17.57 4.41 -20.70
CA ARG A 319 -17.50 4.38 -19.24
C ARG A 319 -18.08 3.08 -18.65
N ASP A 320 -19.17 2.58 -19.21
CA ASP A 320 -19.85 1.39 -18.69
C ASP A 320 -18.99 0.13 -18.94
N ASP A 321 -18.35 0.05 -20.10
CA ASP A 321 -17.38 -1.01 -20.44
C ASP A 321 -16.18 -1.01 -19.48
N VAL A 322 -15.61 0.17 -19.22
CA VAL A 322 -14.48 0.34 -18.29
C VAL A 322 -14.87 -0.14 -16.90
N LYS A 323 -16.07 0.19 -16.42
CA LYS A 323 -16.56 -0.23 -15.10
C LYS A 323 -16.71 -1.75 -15.00
N ILE A 324 -17.26 -2.39 -16.03
CA ILE A 324 -17.42 -3.86 -16.07
C ILE A 324 -16.05 -4.54 -16.11
N CYS A 325 -15.16 -4.08 -16.99
CA CYS A 325 -13.78 -4.56 -17.09
C CYS A 325 -13.02 -4.43 -15.76
N LEU A 326 -13.16 -3.28 -15.09
CA LEU A 326 -12.56 -3.05 -13.79
C LEU A 326 -13.09 -4.02 -12.72
N ASN A 327 -14.40 -4.24 -12.66
CA ASN A 327 -14.97 -5.22 -11.73
C ASN A 327 -14.43 -6.62 -11.99
N SER A 328 -14.30 -7.03 -13.25
CA SER A 328 -13.65 -8.29 -13.61
C SER A 328 -12.20 -8.34 -13.13
N ALA A 329 -11.44 -7.27 -13.31
CA ALA A 329 -10.07 -7.15 -12.80
C ALA A 329 -9.98 -7.26 -11.27
N ILE A 330 -10.93 -6.69 -10.54
CA ILE A 330 -11.04 -6.79 -9.08
C ILE A 330 -11.28 -8.24 -8.65
N GLU A 331 -12.22 -8.94 -9.30
CA GLU A 331 -12.49 -10.35 -8.99
C GLU A 331 -11.31 -11.26 -9.34
N GLY A 332 -10.70 -11.06 -10.52
CA GLY A 332 -9.47 -11.77 -10.90
C GLY A 332 -8.34 -11.54 -9.91
N PHE A 333 -8.18 -10.31 -9.41
CA PHE A 333 -7.14 -9.97 -8.44
C PHE A 333 -7.32 -10.68 -7.10
N LYS A 334 -8.56 -10.86 -6.62
CA LYS A 334 -8.84 -11.62 -5.39
C LYS A 334 -8.27 -13.04 -5.44
N ILE A 335 -8.30 -13.68 -6.61
CA ILE A 335 -7.75 -15.01 -6.83
C ILE A 335 -6.24 -14.93 -7.05
N TRP A 336 -5.79 -14.13 -8.03
CA TRP A 336 -4.41 -14.11 -8.49
C TRP A 336 -3.39 -13.73 -7.41
N LYS A 337 -3.75 -12.79 -6.52
CA LYS A 337 -2.88 -12.35 -5.42
C LYS A 337 -2.58 -13.45 -4.40
N THR A 338 -3.42 -14.48 -4.32
CA THR A 338 -3.27 -15.59 -3.35
C THR A 338 -2.35 -16.69 -3.83
N TRP A 339 -2.04 -16.71 -5.13
CA TRP A 339 -1.13 -17.71 -5.69
C TRP A 339 0.30 -17.44 -5.22
N SER A 340 1.10 -18.49 -5.08
CA SER A 340 2.54 -18.32 -4.84
C SER A 340 3.22 -17.76 -6.10
N ILE A 341 4.39 -17.15 -5.92
CA ILE A 341 5.20 -16.69 -7.06
C ILE A 341 5.58 -17.85 -7.99
N THR A 342 5.83 -19.04 -7.44
CA THR A 342 6.13 -20.25 -8.21
C THR A 342 4.97 -20.64 -9.12
N ASN A 343 3.74 -20.69 -8.58
CA ASN A 343 2.55 -21.03 -9.36
C ASN A 343 2.31 -20.01 -10.49
N ARG A 344 2.55 -18.72 -10.21
CA ARG A 344 2.45 -17.67 -11.23
C ARG A 344 3.50 -17.85 -12.32
N ILE A 345 4.76 -18.11 -11.95
CA ILE A 345 5.85 -18.37 -12.91
C ILE A 345 5.53 -19.59 -13.78
N ASP A 346 5.03 -20.68 -13.20
CA ASP A 346 4.71 -21.90 -13.94
C ASP A 346 3.62 -21.68 -14.99
N VAL A 347 2.52 -21.00 -14.61
CA VAL A 347 1.42 -20.69 -15.54
C VAL A 347 1.87 -19.69 -16.61
N LEU A 348 2.65 -18.68 -16.26
CA LEU A 348 3.17 -17.71 -17.24
C LEU A 348 4.18 -18.34 -18.19
N SER A 349 4.99 -19.29 -17.72
CA SER A 349 5.91 -20.06 -18.58
C SER A 349 5.14 -20.91 -19.60
N GLN A 350 4.02 -21.51 -19.20
CA GLN A 350 3.11 -22.23 -20.11
C GLN A 350 2.49 -21.29 -21.14
N MET A 351 1.95 -20.15 -20.70
CA MET A 351 1.39 -19.12 -21.59
C MET A 351 2.41 -18.67 -22.65
N ILE A 352 3.64 -18.40 -22.24
CA ILE A 352 4.71 -17.93 -23.14
C ILE A 352 5.14 -19.01 -24.12
N THR A 353 5.16 -20.26 -23.67
CA THR A 353 5.39 -21.41 -24.54
C THR A 353 4.32 -21.45 -25.63
N MET A 354 3.04 -21.28 -25.30
CA MET A 354 1.94 -21.20 -26.27
C MET A 354 2.08 -20.01 -27.23
N LEU A 355 2.48 -18.83 -26.72
CA LEU A 355 2.72 -17.64 -27.54
C LEU A 355 3.84 -17.88 -28.57
N ASN A 356 4.94 -18.51 -28.16
CA ASN A 356 6.08 -18.82 -29.04
C ASN A 356 5.73 -19.79 -30.19
N TYR A 357 4.76 -20.68 -29.99
CA TYR A 357 4.30 -21.59 -31.05
C TYR A 357 3.41 -20.88 -32.08
N ASN A 358 2.63 -19.89 -31.65
CA ASN A 358 1.61 -19.25 -32.47
C ASN A 358 2.04 -17.90 -33.08
N SER A 359 3.22 -17.38 -32.75
CA SER A 359 3.69 -16.07 -33.19
C SER A 359 5.20 -16.01 -33.41
N LYS A 360 5.68 -14.99 -34.14
CA LYS A 360 7.12 -14.67 -34.28
C LYS A 360 7.67 -14.00 -33.01
N PHE A 361 7.30 -14.51 -31.84
CA PHE A 361 7.72 -13.94 -30.57
C PHE A 361 9.20 -14.20 -30.30
N SER A 362 9.88 -13.19 -29.77
CA SER A 362 11.31 -13.29 -29.49
C SER A 362 11.56 -14.18 -28.26
N LYS A 363 12.56 -15.07 -28.37
CA LYS A 363 13.00 -15.98 -27.29
C LYS A 363 13.53 -15.27 -26.03
N ASN A 364 13.70 -13.94 -26.07
CA ASN A 364 14.36 -13.15 -25.01
C ASN A 364 13.52 -12.99 -23.73
N ILE A 365 12.23 -13.28 -23.80
CA ILE A 365 11.33 -13.20 -22.65
C ILE A 365 11.58 -14.35 -21.64
N SER A 366 12.28 -15.42 -22.03
CA SER A 366 12.57 -16.61 -21.19
C SER A 366 13.45 -16.37 -19.94
N LYS A 367 13.95 -15.15 -19.70
CA LYS A 367 14.78 -14.81 -18.52
C LYS A 367 13.95 -14.47 -17.28
N PHE A 368 13.00 -15.33 -16.91
CA PHE A 368 12.19 -15.18 -15.69
C PHE A 368 12.90 -15.62 -14.42
N SER A 369 14.05 -16.27 -14.54
CA SER A 369 14.83 -16.78 -13.41
C SER A 369 15.23 -15.68 -12.42
N ASN A 370 15.31 -14.42 -12.84
CA ASN A 370 15.59 -13.30 -11.95
C ASN A 370 14.41 -12.91 -11.04
N PHE A 371 13.18 -13.31 -11.37
CA PHE A 371 11.99 -13.00 -10.57
C PHE A 371 11.83 -13.85 -9.30
N THR A 372 12.64 -14.89 -9.14
CA THR A 372 12.56 -15.78 -7.97
C THR A 372 13.21 -15.17 -6.72
N ARG A 373 13.84 -13.99 -6.82
CA ARG A 373 14.20 -13.18 -5.64
C ARG A 373 12.93 -12.62 -5.01
N ALA A 374 12.23 -13.46 -4.25
CA ALA A 374 11.22 -12.99 -3.32
C ALA A 374 11.94 -12.17 -2.23
N TRP A 375 11.63 -10.88 -2.16
CA TRP A 375 12.09 -9.99 -1.09
C TRP A 375 11.32 -10.32 0.19
N LEU A 376 11.64 -11.46 0.78
CA LEU A 376 11.25 -11.82 2.13
C LEU A 376 12.45 -11.53 3.03
N LEU A 377 12.41 -10.41 3.74
CA LEU A 377 13.40 -10.11 4.76
C LEU A 377 12.89 -10.65 6.09
N TYR A 378 13.73 -11.47 6.71
CA TYR A 378 13.51 -12.03 8.02
C TYR A 378 14.59 -11.50 8.95
N SER A 379 14.18 -10.77 9.98
CA SER A 379 15.10 -10.34 11.03
C SER A 379 14.55 -10.74 12.38
N GLN A 380 15.38 -11.39 13.18
CA GLN A 380 15.04 -11.81 14.53
C GLN A 380 16.10 -11.29 15.49
N ASN A 381 15.68 -10.71 16.60
CA ASN A 381 16.54 -10.40 17.73
C ASN A 381 15.98 -11.05 19.00
N ASN A 382 16.59 -10.80 20.17
CA ASN A 382 16.16 -11.41 21.43
C ASN A 382 14.75 -10.97 21.91
N ARG A 383 14.11 -10.03 21.22
CA ARG A 383 12.84 -9.43 21.63
C ARG A 383 11.77 -9.50 20.54
N LEU A 384 12.18 -9.46 19.28
CA LEU A 384 11.32 -9.30 18.12
C LEU A 384 11.65 -10.31 17.02
N GLU A 385 10.60 -10.76 16.35
CA GLU A 385 10.65 -11.37 15.04
C GLU A 385 9.93 -10.43 14.05
N ILE A 386 10.64 -9.98 13.02
CA ILE A 386 10.11 -9.11 11.99
C ILE A 386 10.19 -9.85 10.66
N ILE A 387 9.03 -9.96 10.01
CA ILE A 387 8.86 -10.51 8.67
C ILE A 387 8.44 -9.35 7.77
N GLN A 388 9.32 -8.94 6.88
CA GLN A 388 8.98 -8.00 5.82
C GLN A 388 8.79 -8.79 4.54
N ASN A 389 7.60 -8.64 3.95
CA ASN A 389 7.27 -9.20 2.66
C ASN A 389 6.67 -8.12 1.77
N ARG A 390 6.43 -8.46 0.51
CA ARG A 390 5.77 -7.57 -0.44
C ARG A 390 4.49 -8.18 -0.97
N ILE A 391 3.47 -7.34 -1.06
CA ILE A 391 2.16 -7.70 -1.62
C ILE A 391 1.95 -6.99 -2.95
N PRO A 392 1.20 -7.57 -3.89
CA PRO A 392 0.87 -6.90 -5.13
C PRO A 392 0.06 -5.62 -4.89
N ARG A 393 0.26 -4.63 -5.76
CA ARG A 393 -0.45 -3.35 -5.78
C ARG A 393 -1.90 -3.42 -6.26
N GLY A 394 -2.30 -4.49 -6.94
CA GLY A 394 -3.66 -4.59 -7.47
C GLY A 394 -3.69 -4.60 -8.99
N ILE A 395 -4.38 -3.62 -9.56
CA ILE A 395 -4.67 -3.55 -11.00
C ILE A 395 -3.76 -2.48 -11.61
N ILE A 396 -2.98 -2.87 -12.60
CA ILE A 396 -2.03 -1.99 -13.31
C ILE A 396 -2.54 -1.74 -14.72
N ILE A 397 -2.42 -0.50 -15.20
CA ILE A 397 -2.75 -0.13 -16.57
C ILE A 397 -1.51 -0.30 -17.44
N LEU A 398 -1.68 -0.84 -18.64
CA LEU A 398 -0.56 -1.05 -19.56
C LEU A 398 -0.92 -0.58 -20.97
N LYS A 399 0.00 0.10 -21.62
CA LYS A 399 -0.12 0.61 -22.99
C LYS A 399 1.27 0.72 -23.60
N GLU A 400 1.56 -0.03 -24.65
CA GLU A 400 2.90 0.00 -25.26
C GLU A 400 2.80 0.15 -26.77
N LYS A 401 3.84 0.71 -27.39
CA LYS A 401 3.96 0.76 -28.86
C LYS A 401 4.61 -0.50 -29.42
N SER A 402 5.56 -1.07 -28.68
CA SER A 402 6.30 -2.27 -29.07
C SER A 402 5.67 -3.49 -28.41
N GLU A 403 5.46 -4.53 -29.21
CA GLU A 403 4.99 -5.84 -28.73
C GLU A 403 5.98 -6.45 -27.73
N GLU A 404 7.29 -6.36 -27.98
CA GLU A 404 8.31 -6.89 -27.08
C GLU A 404 8.22 -6.24 -25.68
N ILE A 405 8.07 -4.91 -25.63
CA ILE A 405 7.94 -4.17 -24.37
C ILE A 405 6.60 -4.48 -23.69
N LEU A 406 5.52 -4.57 -24.48
CA LEU A 406 4.19 -4.93 -23.98
C LEU A 406 4.24 -6.24 -23.20
N PHE A 407 4.82 -7.28 -23.78
CA PHE A 407 4.86 -8.59 -23.16
C PHE A 407 5.86 -8.70 -22.03
N LEU A 408 7.01 -8.03 -22.14
CA LEU A 408 7.95 -7.94 -21.03
C LEU A 408 7.27 -7.36 -19.78
N ARG A 409 6.59 -6.22 -19.93
CA ARG A 409 5.89 -5.54 -18.83
C ARG A 409 4.66 -6.28 -18.36
N LEU A 410 3.89 -6.86 -19.28
CA LEU A 410 2.77 -7.73 -18.95
C LEU A 410 3.20 -8.84 -17.99
N VAL A 411 4.29 -9.54 -18.31
CA VAL A 411 4.77 -10.62 -17.45
C VAL A 411 5.33 -10.09 -16.13
N GLN A 412 6.03 -8.94 -16.13
CA GLN A 412 6.51 -8.29 -14.91
C GLN A 412 5.37 -7.97 -13.92
N ILE A 413 4.28 -7.41 -14.43
CA ILE A 413 3.07 -7.11 -13.67
C ILE A 413 2.49 -8.40 -13.09
N LEU A 414 2.30 -9.41 -13.93
CA LEU A 414 1.63 -10.66 -13.56
C LEU A 414 2.44 -11.48 -12.55
N ILE A 415 3.75 -11.64 -12.72
CA ILE A 415 4.61 -12.36 -11.75
C ILE A 415 4.57 -11.69 -10.37
N SER A 416 4.53 -10.35 -10.34
CA SER A 416 4.41 -9.56 -9.11
C SER A 416 3.07 -9.77 -8.38
N GLY A 417 2.12 -10.48 -8.99
CA GLY A 417 0.81 -10.81 -8.42
C GLY A 417 -0.29 -9.80 -8.73
N ASN A 418 -0.03 -8.84 -9.61
CA ASN A 418 -0.99 -7.83 -10.05
C ASN A 418 -1.86 -8.35 -11.20
N CYS A 419 -3.05 -7.77 -11.35
CA CYS A 419 -3.85 -7.87 -12.56
C CYS A 419 -3.54 -6.71 -13.49
N VAL A 420 -3.94 -6.82 -14.75
CA VAL A 420 -3.65 -5.82 -15.77
C VAL A 420 -4.89 -5.48 -16.60
N ILE A 421 -5.05 -4.20 -16.91
CA ILE A 421 -5.94 -3.71 -17.95
C ILE A 421 -5.06 -3.06 -19.01
N VAL A 422 -4.96 -3.71 -20.16
CA VAL A 422 -4.26 -3.15 -21.31
C VAL A 422 -5.21 -2.22 -22.05
N ILE A 423 -4.76 -1.01 -22.35
CA ILE A 423 -5.52 -0.06 -23.18
C ILE A 423 -4.79 0.15 -24.51
N ALA A 424 -5.54 0.18 -25.60
CA ALA A 424 -4.99 0.43 -26.93
C ALA A 424 -5.78 1.45 -27.74
N ASP A 425 -5.03 2.25 -28.50
CA ASP A 425 -5.49 3.13 -29.58
C ASP A 425 -4.79 2.75 -30.90
N LYS A 426 -5.00 3.56 -31.95
CA LYS A 426 -4.40 3.33 -33.28
C LYS A 426 -2.86 3.41 -33.33
N HIS A 427 -2.23 3.90 -32.27
CA HIS A 427 -0.78 4.14 -32.18
C HIS A 427 -0.07 3.19 -31.21
N SER A 428 -0.82 2.31 -30.54
CA SER A 428 -0.29 1.32 -29.62
C SER A 428 -0.40 -0.10 -30.18
N CYS A 429 0.40 -1.00 -29.62
CA CYS A 429 0.30 -2.43 -29.84
C CYS A 429 -1.03 -2.98 -29.29
N SER A 430 -1.54 -4.04 -29.92
CA SER A 430 -2.81 -4.67 -29.58
C SER A 430 -2.59 -6.06 -29.00
N LEU A 431 -3.26 -6.38 -27.90
CA LEU A 431 -3.29 -7.74 -27.36
C LEU A 431 -4.30 -8.65 -28.06
N ALA A 432 -5.13 -8.11 -28.97
CA ALA A 432 -6.22 -8.87 -29.58
C ALA A 432 -5.79 -10.24 -30.18
N PRO A 433 -4.66 -10.36 -30.89
CA PRO A 433 -4.22 -11.64 -31.45
C PRO A 433 -3.92 -12.73 -30.40
N TYR A 434 -3.77 -12.34 -29.14
CA TYR A 434 -3.28 -13.19 -28.05
C TYR A 434 -4.35 -13.52 -27.00
N CYS A 435 -5.50 -12.85 -27.05
CA CYS A 435 -6.58 -12.99 -26.06
C CYS A 435 -7.07 -14.44 -25.91
N ASP A 436 -7.25 -15.17 -27.02
CA ASP A 436 -7.68 -16.57 -26.98
C ASP A 436 -6.64 -17.49 -26.30
N ILE A 437 -5.35 -17.15 -26.43
CA ILE A 437 -4.27 -17.84 -25.72
C ILE A 437 -4.37 -17.57 -24.22
N PHE A 438 -4.73 -16.36 -23.80
CA PHE A 438 -4.93 -16.06 -22.38
C PHE A 438 -6.14 -16.82 -21.81
N SER A 439 -7.23 -16.94 -22.55
CA SER A 439 -8.41 -17.72 -22.14
C SER A 439 -8.14 -19.22 -22.01
N THR A 440 -7.21 -19.75 -22.81
CA THR A 440 -6.81 -21.16 -22.78
C THR A 440 -5.64 -21.43 -21.85
N SER A 441 -4.87 -20.39 -21.50
CA SER A 441 -3.89 -20.43 -20.42
C SER A 441 -4.64 -20.55 -19.09
N LYS A 442 -4.09 -21.28 -18.12
CA LYS A 442 -4.68 -21.45 -16.77
C LYS A 442 -4.69 -20.16 -15.93
N ILE A 443 -4.70 -19.00 -16.58
CA ILE A 443 -4.77 -17.68 -15.98
C ILE A 443 -6.23 -17.44 -15.57
N PRO A 444 -6.50 -17.06 -14.31
CA PRO A 444 -7.85 -16.78 -13.87
C PRO A 444 -8.51 -15.66 -14.70
N ARG A 445 -9.83 -15.78 -14.88
CA ARG A 445 -10.64 -14.74 -15.52
C ARG A 445 -10.46 -13.40 -14.82
N GLY A 446 -10.39 -12.33 -15.61
CA GLY A 446 -10.17 -10.97 -15.11
C GLY A 446 -8.72 -10.64 -14.74
N VAL A 447 -7.75 -11.58 -14.82
CA VAL A 447 -6.35 -11.23 -14.53
C VAL A 447 -5.72 -10.41 -15.65
N ILE A 448 -6.04 -10.74 -16.89
CA ILE A 448 -5.66 -9.96 -18.08
C ILE A 448 -6.95 -9.46 -18.73
N ASN A 449 -7.05 -8.15 -18.88
CA ASN A 449 -8.16 -7.49 -19.55
C ASN A 449 -7.60 -6.53 -20.60
N PHE A 450 -8.41 -6.23 -21.60
CA PHE A 450 -8.01 -5.44 -22.75
C PHE A 450 -9.17 -4.59 -23.26
N LEU A 451 -8.92 -3.29 -23.33
CA LEU A 451 -9.87 -2.28 -23.79
C LEU A 451 -9.29 -1.53 -24.98
N PHE A 452 -10.15 -1.26 -25.94
CA PHE A 452 -9.86 -0.38 -27.06
C PHE A 452 -10.55 0.97 -26.83
N ASN A 453 -9.85 2.08 -27.09
CA ASN A 453 -10.49 3.37 -27.31
C ASN A 453 -9.81 4.17 -28.44
N GLN A 454 -10.58 4.92 -29.24
CA GLN A 454 -10.06 5.72 -30.34
C GLN A 454 -9.09 6.79 -29.83
N ASN A 455 -9.38 7.33 -28.65
CA ASN A 455 -8.56 8.28 -27.93
C ASN A 455 -8.44 7.83 -26.47
N THR A 456 -7.32 7.22 -26.12
CA THR A 456 -7.11 6.76 -24.75
C THR A 456 -6.75 7.87 -23.78
N LYS A 457 -6.53 9.13 -24.20
CA LYS A 457 -6.11 10.21 -23.27
C LYS A 457 -7.04 10.34 -22.06
N ASP A 458 -8.35 10.26 -22.28
CA ASP A 458 -9.32 10.35 -21.20
C ASP A 458 -9.38 9.07 -20.36
N LEU A 459 -9.13 7.91 -20.97
CA LEU A 459 -8.94 6.65 -20.23
C LEU A 459 -7.68 6.67 -19.36
N GLU A 460 -6.58 7.23 -19.88
CA GLU A 460 -5.32 7.39 -19.16
C GLU A 460 -5.55 8.28 -17.94
N LEU A 461 -6.13 9.47 -18.13
CA LEU A 461 -6.46 10.36 -17.01
C LEU A 461 -7.44 9.72 -16.02
N SER A 462 -8.39 8.91 -16.48
CA SER A 462 -9.36 8.26 -15.61
C SER A 462 -8.80 7.05 -14.84
N LEU A 463 -7.89 6.28 -15.43
CA LEU A 463 -7.41 5.02 -14.87
C LEU A 463 -6.04 5.18 -14.19
N CYS A 464 -5.25 6.15 -14.64
CA CYS A 464 -3.90 6.43 -14.18
C CYS A 464 -3.76 7.78 -13.45
N GLU A 465 -4.81 8.61 -13.38
CA GLU A 465 -4.80 10.01 -12.87
C GLU A 465 -3.88 11.00 -13.63
N THR A 466 -3.05 10.50 -14.53
CA THR A 466 -2.09 11.25 -15.35
C THR A 466 -2.00 10.64 -16.75
N ASP A 467 -1.28 11.28 -17.67
CA ASP A 467 -1.01 10.67 -18.97
C ASP A 467 -0.15 9.40 -18.81
N TYR A 468 -0.29 8.47 -19.75
CA TYR A 468 0.39 7.18 -19.61
C TYR A 468 1.92 7.30 -19.53
N VAL A 469 2.51 8.28 -20.20
CA VAL A 469 3.98 8.46 -20.22
C VAL A 469 4.51 8.80 -18.83
N ASN A 470 3.78 9.63 -18.08
CA ASN A 470 4.14 9.94 -16.70
C ASN A 470 3.84 8.76 -15.76
N TYR A 471 2.70 8.08 -15.93
CA TYR A 471 2.35 6.88 -15.16
C TYR A 471 3.38 5.75 -15.32
N GLU A 472 3.80 5.47 -16.56
CA GLU A 472 4.77 4.44 -16.92
C GLU A 472 6.11 4.62 -16.19
N LYS A 473 6.63 5.86 -16.15
CA LYS A 473 7.93 6.18 -15.53
C LYS A 473 7.96 5.89 -14.03
N GLN A 474 6.80 5.90 -13.38
CA GLN A 474 6.69 5.62 -11.96
C GLN A 474 6.73 4.12 -11.67
N LEU A 475 6.30 3.27 -12.62
CA LEU A 475 6.25 1.82 -12.44
C LEU A 475 7.48 1.11 -12.99
N PHE A 476 7.84 1.42 -14.23
CA PHE A 476 8.80 0.66 -14.99
C PHE A 476 10.15 1.38 -15.04
N THR A 477 11.20 0.68 -14.58
CA THR A 477 12.57 1.17 -14.64
C THR A 477 13.49 0.09 -15.19
N SER A 478 14.68 0.48 -15.65
CA SER A 478 15.69 -0.48 -16.12
C SER A 478 16.24 -1.37 -15.00
N ASN A 479 16.16 -0.93 -13.75
CA ASN A 479 16.55 -1.72 -12.59
C ASN A 479 15.37 -2.62 -12.16
N PHE A 480 15.62 -3.93 -12.16
CA PHE A 480 14.63 -4.93 -11.82
C PHE A 480 14.11 -4.81 -10.39
N ASP A 481 15.01 -4.67 -9.42
CA ASP A 481 14.65 -4.59 -8.01
C ASP A 481 13.77 -3.35 -7.77
N LYS A 482 14.19 -2.19 -8.28
CA LYS A 482 13.39 -0.96 -8.19
C LYS A 482 12.01 -1.10 -8.84
N MET A 483 11.93 -1.75 -10.01
CA MET A 483 10.66 -2.01 -10.67
C MET A 483 9.76 -2.96 -9.86
N TYR A 484 10.31 -4.03 -9.28
CA TYR A 484 9.55 -4.93 -8.41
C TYR A 484 9.00 -4.17 -7.19
N MET A 485 9.81 -3.32 -6.58
CA MET A 485 9.41 -2.43 -5.49
C MET A 485 8.33 -1.43 -5.92
N ASN A 486 8.34 -1.00 -7.18
CA ASN A 486 7.33 -0.15 -7.77
C ASN A 486 6.04 -0.89 -8.12
N LEU A 487 6.08 -2.20 -8.40
CA LEU A 487 4.89 -3.02 -8.70
C LEU A 487 4.24 -3.66 -7.46
N THR A 488 4.88 -3.54 -6.30
CA THR A 488 4.43 -4.14 -5.04
C THR A 488 4.44 -3.11 -3.89
N LEU A 489 3.80 -3.46 -2.78
CA LEU A 489 3.77 -2.67 -1.55
C LEU A 489 4.45 -3.45 -0.42
N SER A 490 5.14 -2.74 0.45
CA SER A 490 5.75 -3.33 1.65
C SER A 490 4.65 -3.74 2.64
N LYS A 491 4.81 -4.91 3.24
CA LYS A 491 4.00 -5.39 4.34
C LYS A 491 4.95 -5.93 5.41
N GLN A 492 4.70 -5.53 6.65
CA GLN A 492 5.54 -5.89 7.78
C GLN A 492 4.70 -6.59 8.82
N ILE A 493 5.16 -7.74 9.28
CA ILE A 493 4.59 -8.49 10.40
C ILE A 493 5.62 -8.48 11.52
N VAL A 494 5.20 -8.02 12.69
CA VAL A 494 6.04 -7.86 13.88
C VAL A 494 5.47 -8.71 14.99
N PHE A 495 6.33 -9.49 15.63
CA PHE A 495 5.96 -10.41 16.70
C PHE A 495 6.88 -10.24 17.91
N SER A 496 6.29 -10.22 19.12
CA SER A 496 7.03 -10.27 20.38
C SER A 496 7.49 -11.69 20.62
N LEU A 497 8.78 -11.89 20.92
CA LEU A 497 9.29 -13.17 21.41
C LEU A 497 9.21 -13.29 22.94
N LYS A 498 8.65 -12.27 23.61
CA LYS A 498 8.49 -12.20 25.06
C LYS A 498 7.04 -12.14 25.47
#